data_AF-A0A318U6S2-F1
#
_entry.id   AF-A0A318U6S2-F1
#
_cell.length_a   1.000
_cell.length_b   1.000
_cell.length_c   1.000
_cell.angle_alpha   90.00
_cell.angle_beta   90.00
_cell.angle_gamma   90.00
#
_symmetry.space_group_name_H-M   'P 1'
#
loop_
_entity.id
_entity.type
_entity.pdbx_description
1 polymer ?
#
loop_
_entity_poly.entity_id
_entity_poly.type
_entity_poly.pdbx_seq_one_letter_code
_entity_poly.pdbx_strand_id
1 'polypeptide(L)'
;MEIKPIITSESNENKIINEVQLVNATNVLPFNQATNISHKKTLDPEGIIPNHIYKLLNGEKKFKQANLIIFSLIFLFSLITCLLFAFAKDLFNNLIKDENVTKIPWGWYVLPVILIAISIPYFFLNLNDFIFVKKTFYYYREKIKRNDFSVPTYIKNLYLKLIKRQARRTWLVVALIFYLGVFTLIFWGIKDQKWGLLDFQKWIHNSFANPNVLVYSICGIMLTIILVFIIATIYRKKKITDIQVYFGDEVMSYEEFNKEKTNAYKFWAKIFFLSVLILLVIPIIILLIIARVRKRN
;
A
#
# COMPACT_ATOMS: atom_id res chain seq x y z
N MET A 1 42.78 -41.44 22.19
CA MET A 1 42.58 -42.77 22.78
C MET A 1 41.22 -43.26 22.35
N GLU A 2 41.21 -44.24 21.46
CA GLU A 2 40.02 -44.91 20.95
C GLU A 2 39.47 -45.85 22.03
N ILE A 3 38.16 -45.84 22.24
CA ILE A 3 37.47 -46.93 22.93
C ILE A 3 36.31 -47.36 22.03
N LYS A 4 36.48 -48.56 21.47
CA LYS A 4 35.50 -49.31 20.68
C LYS A 4 34.51 -50.06 21.61
N PRO A 5 33.37 -50.53 21.07
CA PRO A 5 32.15 -50.80 21.81
C PRO A 5 32.12 -52.22 22.40
N ILE A 6 31.24 -52.44 23.38
CA ILE A 6 30.87 -53.78 23.84
C ILE A 6 29.34 -53.88 23.79
N ILE A 7 28.87 -54.67 22.82
CA ILE A 7 27.58 -55.34 22.88
C ILE A 7 27.90 -56.79 23.25
N THR A 8 27.38 -57.26 24.37
CA THR A 8 27.21 -58.68 24.67
C THR A 8 25.79 -58.91 25.16
N SER A 9 25.24 -60.00 24.66
CA SER A 9 23.84 -60.41 24.58
C SER A 9 23.31 -61.12 25.83
N GLU A 10 21.99 -60.99 25.99
CA GLU A 10 21.04 -61.98 26.51
C GLU A 10 21.04 -62.34 28.01
N SER A 11 19.99 -61.89 28.70
CA SER A 11 19.11 -62.81 29.45
C SER A 11 17.70 -62.21 29.58
N ASN A 12 16.72 -62.97 29.11
CA ASN A 12 15.27 -62.75 29.22
C ASN A 12 14.83 -62.38 30.65
N GLU A 13 14.06 -61.30 30.77
CA GLU A 13 12.74 -61.26 31.42
C GLU A 13 12.33 -59.79 31.58
N ASN A 14 11.26 -59.41 30.87
CA ASN A 14 10.36 -58.26 31.06
C ASN A 14 9.90 -57.72 29.69
N LYS A 15 9.20 -58.59 28.96
CA LYS A 15 8.18 -58.16 28.01
C LYS A 15 7.05 -57.55 28.81
N ILE A 16 6.86 -56.24 28.71
CA ILE A 16 5.62 -55.47 28.64
C ILE A 16 6.05 -54.00 28.73
N ILE A 17 5.51 -53.16 27.84
CA ILE A 17 5.80 -51.72 27.62
C ILE A 17 6.85 -51.48 26.53
N ASN A 18 6.39 -51.48 25.26
CA ASN A 18 6.84 -50.58 24.19
C ASN A 18 6.04 -50.85 22.90
N GLU A 19 4.88 -50.20 22.77
CA GLU A 19 4.37 -49.78 21.45
C GLU A 19 4.40 -48.25 21.42
N VAL A 20 5.61 -47.69 21.30
CA VAL A 20 5.77 -46.34 20.77
C VAL A 20 5.69 -46.50 19.25
N GLN A 21 4.46 -46.55 18.73
CA GLN A 21 4.25 -46.39 17.31
C GLN A 21 4.58 -44.94 16.92
N LEU A 22 5.64 -44.86 16.13
CA LEU A 22 6.10 -43.71 15.37
C LEU A 22 5.00 -43.29 14.38
N VAL A 23 4.03 -42.49 14.82
CA VAL A 23 3.01 -41.90 13.94
C VAL A 23 3.52 -40.56 13.42
N ASN A 24 3.79 -40.54 12.12
CA ASN A 24 4.10 -39.36 11.31
C ASN A 24 3.26 -38.14 11.70
N ALA A 25 3.95 -37.08 12.14
CA ALA A 25 3.38 -35.75 12.28
C ALA A 25 3.18 -35.10 10.90
N THR A 26 2.20 -35.59 10.16
CA THR A 26 1.55 -34.86 9.06
C THR A 26 0.06 -34.78 9.37
N ASN A 27 -0.28 -34.02 10.41
CA ASN A 27 -1.64 -33.55 10.62
C ASN A 27 -1.91 -32.40 9.64
N VAL A 28 -2.09 -32.74 8.37
CA VAL A 28 -2.97 -31.95 7.50
C VAL A 28 -4.37 -32.19 8.05
N LEU A 29 -4.91 -31.25 8.80
CA LEU A 29 -6.26 -31.34 9.35
C LEU A 29 -7.24 -31.63 8.20
N PRO A 30 -7.90 -32.80 8.16
CA PRO A 30 -8.98 -33.01 7.22
C PRO A 30 -10.17 -32.17 7.69
N PHE A 31 -10.65 -31.29 6.81
CA PHE A 31 -11.95 -30.63 6.92
C PHE A 31 -13.05 -31.69 6.83
N ASN A 32 -13.27 -32.43 7.91
CA ASN A 32 -14.36 -33.38 8.05
C ASN A 32 -14.74 -33.47 9.52
N GLN A 33 -15.70 -32.65 9.92
CA GLN A 33 -16.63 -32.95 11.00
C GLN A 33 -17.87 -32.06 10.83
N ALA A 34 -18.71 -32.48 9.88
CA ALA A 34 -20.14 -32.21 9.93
C ALA A 34 -20.73 -33.14 11.00
N THR A 35 -20.63 -32.74 12.27
CA THR A 35 -21.37 -33.39 13.37
C THR A 35 -21.89 -32.32 14.33
N ASN A 36 -23.21 -32.31 14.47
CA ASN A 36 -24.01 -31.57 15.46
C ASN A 36 -24.05 -30.03 15.29
N ILE A 37 -24.90 -29.57 14.37
CA ILE A 37 -25.43 -28.19 14.37
C ILE A 37 -26.45 -28.08 15.51
N SER A 38 -25.96 -28.11 16.75
CA SER A 38 -26.59 -27.35 17.83
C SER A 38 -26.36 -25.88 17.51
N HIS A 39 -27.38 -25.03 17.71
CA HIS A 39 -27.44 -23.60 17.38
C HIS A 39 -26.24 -22.76 17.86
N LYS A 40 -25.08 -22.94 17.24
CA LYS A 40 -23.90 -22.11 17.42
C LYS A 40 -24.12 -20.93 16.48
N LYS A 41 -24.41 -19.76 17.05
CA LYS A 41 -24.64 -18.50 16.34
C LYS A 41 -23.56 -18.32 15.26
N THR A 42 -23.89 -18.61 14.01
CA THR A 42 -22.97 -18.46 12.88
C THR A 42 -22.84 -16.97 12.58
N LEU A 43 -21.63 -16.54 12.24
CA LEU A 43 -21.38 -15.16 11.82
C LEU A 43 -21.98 -14.88 10.44
N ASP A 44 -22.14 -15.94 9.63
CA ASP A 44 -22.83 -15.89 8.34
C ASP A 44 -24.36 -15.88 8.53
N PRO A 45 -25.10 -14.92 7.94
CA PRO A 45 -26.56 -14.86 8.01
C PRO A 45 -27.28 -16.11 7.51
N GLU A 46 -26.67 -16.85 6.58
CA GLU A 46 -27.24 -18.10 6.02
C GLU A 46 -26.62 -19.36 6.65
N GLY A 47 -25.57 -19.22 7.48
CA GLY A 47 -24.89 -20.35 8.12
C GLY A 47 -24.16 -21.31 7.17
N ILE A 48 -24.06 -20.99 5.87
CA ILE A 48 -23.47 -21.86 4.84
C ILE A 48 -21.94 -21.69 4.81
N ILE A 49 -21.46 -20.46 4.98
CA ILE A 49 -20.02 -20.15 4.91
C ILE A 49 -19.36 -20.39 6.28
N PRO A 50 -18.23 -21.11 6.36
CA PRO A 50 -17.44 -21.21 7.58
C PRO A 50 -17.12 -19.82 8.16
N ASN A 51 -17.35 -19.65 9.47
CA ASN A 51 -17.23 -18.37 10.19
C ASN A 51 -15.93 -17.60 9.90
N HIS A 52 -14.82 -18.31 9.70
CA HIS A 52 -13.51 -17.73 9.46
C HIS A 52 -13.38 -17.11 8.05
N ILE A 53 -13.87 -17.82 7.02
CA ILE A 53 -13.90 -17.33 5.64
C ILE A 53 -14.87 -16.16 5.52
N TYR A 54 -16.02 -16.26 6.20
CA TYR A 54 -16.98 -15.17 6.28
C TYR A 54 -16.36 -13.91 6.91
N LYS A 55 -15.61 -14.03 8.02
CA LYS A 55 -14.92 -12.90 8.67
C LYS A 55 -13.92 -12.22 7.74
N LEU A 56 -13.14 -13.00 6.98
CA LEU A 56 -12.17 -12.49 6.01
C LEU A 56 -12.86 -11.74 4.87
N LEU A 57 -13.86 -12.36 4.23
CA LEU A 57 -14.60 -11.75 3.12
C LEU A 57 -15.40 -10.52 3.56
N ASN A 58 -16.00 -10.56 4.75
CA ASN A 58 -16.77 -9.44 5.31
C ASN A 58 -15.84 -8.29 5.72
N GLY A 59 -14.67 -8.61 6.27
CA GLY A 59 -13.60 -7.65 6.51
C GLY A 59 -13.17 -6.94 5.22
N GLU A 60 -13.03 -7.68 4.11
CA GLU A 60 -12.69 -7.08 2.82
C GLU A 60 -13.81 -6.19 2.28
N LYS A 61 -15.07 -6.64 2.38
CA LYS A 61 -16.23 -5.82 2.00
C LYS A 61 -16.26 -4.50 2.77
N LYS A 62 -16.09 -4.54 4.10
CA LYS A 62 -16.05 -3.35 4.96
C LYS A 62 -14.87 -2.45 4.62
N PHE A 63 -13.69 -3.01 4.36
CA PHE A 63 -12.51 -2.24 3.95
C PHE A 63 -12.74 -1.51 2.62
N LYS A 64 -13.36 -2.17 1.64
CA LYS A 64 -13.72 -1.54 0.36
C LYS A 64 -14.77 -0.46 0.51
N GLN A 65 -15.77 -0.68 1.36
CA GLN A 65 -16.77 0.33 1.70
C GLN A 65 -16.15 1.55 2.39
N ALA A 66 -15.25 1.35 3.35
CA ALA A 66 -14.53 2.44 4.02
C ALA A 66 -13.71 3.27 3.03
N ASN A 67 -12.97 2.62 2.12
CA ASN A 67 -12.24 3.34 1.08
C ASN A 67 -13.16 4.15 0.17
N LEU A 68 -14.32 3.62 -0.21
CA LEU A 68 -15.30 4.33 -1.03
C LEU A 68 -15.79 5.60 -0.33
N ILE A 69 -16.10 5.52 0.98
CA ILE A 69 -16.48 6.68 1.80
C ILE A 69 -15.36 7.71 1.84
N ILE A 70 -14.12 7.27 2.13
CA ILE A 70 -12.95 8.17 2.22
C ILE A 70 -12.73 8.93 0.90
N PHE A 71 -12.72 8.23 -0.24
CA PHE A 71 -12.51 8.89 -1.54
C PHE A 71 -13.68 9.80 -1.93
N SER A 72 -14.91 9.47 -1.52
CA SER A 72 -16.06 10.35 -1.69
C SER A 72 -15.94 11.62 -0.85
N LEU A 73 -15.49 11.51 0.40
CA LEU A 73 -15.25 12.68 1.27
C LEU A 73 -14.13 13.57 0.74
N ILE A 74 -13.02 12.99 0.26
CA ILE A 74 -11.92 13.75 -0.36
C ILE A 74 -12.42 14.50 -1.59
N PHE A 75 -13.22 13.85 -2.44
CA PHE A 75 -13.81 14.48 -3.61
C PHE A 75 -14.72 15.66 -3.23
N LEU A 76 -15.63 15.45 -2.27
CA LEU A 76 -16.55 16.50 -1.81
C LEU A 76 -15.79 17.67 -1.18
N PHE A 77 -14.82 17.40 -0.30
CA PHE A 77 -13.99 18.42 0.31
C PHE A 77 -13.27 19.27 -0.76
N SER A 78 -12.68 18.60 -1.75
CA SER A 78 -11.96 19.28 -2.82
C SER A 78 -12.88 20.11 -3.72
N LEU A 79 -14.06 19.57 -4.05
CA LEU A 79 -15.07 20.28 -4.84
C LEU A 79 -15.61 21.50 -4.09
N ILE A 80 -15.92 21.36 -2.79
CA ILE A 80 -16.36 22.46 -1.94
C ILE A 80 -15.27 23.55 -1.89
N THR A 81 -14.01 23.16 -1.73
CA THR A 81 -12.90 24.11 -1.69
C THR A 81 -12.75 24.87 -3.01
N CYS A 82 -12.90 24.18 -4.15
CA CYS A 82 -12.88 24.80 -5.46
C CYS A 82 -14.06 25.78 -5.66
N LEU A 83 -15.26 25.41 -5.20
CA LEU A 83 -16.44 26.28 -5.25
C LEU A 83 -16.28 27.49 -4.32
N LEU A 84 -15.75 27.31 -3.12
CA LEU A 84 -15.48 28.40 -2.18
C LEU A 84 -14.47 29.38 -2.76
N PHE A 85 -13.41 28.90 -3.43
CA PHE A 85 -12.47 29.77 -4.12
C PHE A 85 -13.11 30.53 -5.29
N ALA A 86 -14.05 29.91 -6.01
CA ALA A 86 -14.72 30.53 -7.14
C ALA A 86 -15.78 31.57 -6.73
N PHE A 87 -16.59 31.27 -5.70
CA PHE A 87 -17.80 32.03 -5.37
C PHE A 87 -17.72 32.83 -4.06
N ALA A 88 -16.89 32.40 -3.11
CA ALA A 88 -16.82 32.99 -1.76
C ALA A 88 -15.40 33.48 -1.45
N LYS A 89 -14.79 34.18 -2.42
CA LYS A 89 -13.41 34.68 -2.35
C LYS A 89 -13.14 35.56 -1.14
N ASP A 90 -14.14 36.34 -0.69
CA ASP A 90 -14.00 37.30 0.40
C ASP A 90 -13.69 36.65 1.75
N LEU A 91 -14.07 35.36 1.93
CA LEU A 91 -13.72 34.59 3.13
C LEU A 91 -12.20 34.34 3.27
N PHE A 92 -11.44 34.52 2.19
CA PHE A 92 -10.00 34.27 2.14
C PHE A 92 -9.15 35.55 2.11
N ASN A 93 -9.78 36.74 2.15
CA ASN A 93 -9.06 38.02 2.17
C ASN A 93 -8.13 38.16 3.39
N ASN A 94 -8.48 37.57 4.54
CA ASN A 94 -7.60 37.55 5.72
C ASN A 94 -6.36 36.65 5.56
N LEU A 95 -6.42 35.67 4.65
CA LEU A 95 -5.31 34.77 4.34
C LEU A 95 -4.38 35.35 3.27
N ILE A 96 -4.93 36.11 2.32
CA ILE A 96 -4.22 36.78 1.25
C ILE A 96 -4.05 38.25 1.68
N LYS A 97 -3.00 38.54 2.45
CA LYS A 97 -2.67 39.88 2.97
C LYS A 97 -2.23 40.85 1.86
N ASP A 98 -3.07 41.07 0.86
CA ASP A 98 -2.80 41.95 -0.24
C ASP A 98 -4.10 42.59 -0.73
N GLU A 99 -4.28 43.87 -0.43
CA GLU A 99 -5.54 44.63 -0.61
C GLU A 99 -5.95 44.78 -2.10
N ASN A 100 -5.05 44.44 -3.02
CA ASN A 100 -5.24 44.60 -4.47
C ASN A 100 -5.62 43.31 -5.22
N VAL A 101 -5.76 42.17 -4.53
CA VAL A 101 -5.99 40.88 -5.18
C VAL A 101 -7.49 40.62 -5.35
N THR A 102 -8.04 41.06 -6.48
CA THR A 102 -9.47 40.90 -6.84
C THR A 102 -9.87 39.45 -7.19
N LYS A 103 -8.89 38.56 -7.41
CA LYS A 103 -9.04 37.14 -7.79
C LYS A 103 -8.03 36.28 -7.05
N ILE A 104 -8.47 35.13 -6.51
CA ILE A 104 -7.57 34.15 -5.90
C ILE A 104 -6.53 33.70 -6.95
N PRO A 105 -5.22 33.73 -6.63
CA PRO A 105 -4.18 33.27 -7.55
C PRO A 105 -4.42 31.82 -7.98
N TRP A 106 -4.18 31.53 -9.26
CA TRP A 106 -4.42 30.21 -9.85
C TRP A 106 -3.71 29.06 -9.12
N GLY A 107 -2.57 29.33 -8.45
CA GLY A 107 -1.83 28.36 -7.66
C GLY A 107 -2.65 27.68 -6.55
N TRP A 108 -3.63 28.38 -5.97
CA TRP A 108 -4.50 27.82 -4.93
C TRP A 108 -5.47 26.75 -5.47
N TYR A 109 -5.82 26.82 -6.76
CA TYR A 109 -6.68 25.83 -7.41
C TYR A 109 -5.96 24.53 -7.75
N VAL A 110 -4.62 24.54 -7.80
CA VAL A 110 -3.82 23.38 -8.21
C VAL A 110 -4.04 22.19 -7.27
N LEU A 111 -4.01 22.44 -5.95
CA LEU A 111 -4.15 21.36 -4.97
C LEU A 111 -5.55 20.70 -4.98
N PRO A 112 -6.67 21.46 -4.95
CA PRO A 112 -8.00 20.87 -5.09
C PRO A 112 -8.19 20.10 -6.42
N VAL A 113 -7.74 20.66 -7.54
CA VAL A 113 -7.90 20.01 -8.85
C VAL A 113 -7.14 18.67 -8.91
N ILE A 114 -5.92 18.62 -8.38
CA ILE A 114 -5.16 17.37 -8.29
C ILE A 114 -5.87 16.35 -7.41
N LEU A 115 -6.44 16.78 -6.27
CA LEU A 115 -7.20 15.88 -5.39
C LEU A 115 -8.44 15.31 -6.08
N ILE A 116 -9.16 16.11 -6.88
CA ILE A 116 -10.29 15.64 -7.69
C ILE A 116 -9.84 14.63 -8.74
N ALA A 117 -8.76 14.96 -9.46
CA ALA A 117 -8.21 14.10 -10.50
C ALA A 117 -7.76 12.73 -9.95
N ILE A 118 -7.28 12.69 -8.70
CA ILE A 118 -6.91 11.44 -8.02
C ILE A 118 -8.14 10.74 -7.44
N SER A 119 -9.08 11.44 -6.82
CA SER A 119 -10.20 10.82 -6.12
C SER A 119 -11.15 10.06 -7.06
N ILE A 120 -11.41 10.61 -8.26
CA ILE A 120 -12.38 10.02 -9.21
C ILE A 120 -11.95 8.62 -9.69
N PRO A 121 -10.76 8.41 -10.26
CA PRO A 121 -10.35 7.08 -10.71
C PRO A 121 -10.30 6.06 -9.57
N TYR A 122 -9.81 6.47 -8.40
CA TYR A 122 -9.74 5.60 -7.23
C TYR A 122 -11.13 5.23 -6.69
N PHE A 123 -12.10 6.14 -6.77
CA PHE A 123 -13.49 5.85 -6.42
C PHE A 123 -14.04 4.72 -7.31
N PHE A 124 -13.94 4.85 -8.64
CA PHE A 124 -14.43 3.83 -9.57
C PHE A 124 -13.72 2.47 -9.43
N LEU A 125 -12.40 2.48 -9.24
CA LEU A 125 -11.64 1.24 -9.00
C LEU A 125 -12.12 0.52 -7.71
N ASN A 126 -12.37 1.27 -6.62
CA ASN A 126 -12.86 0.69 -5.38
C ASN A 126 -14.33 0.25 -5.47
N LEU A 127 -15.16 0.96 -6.24
CA LEU A 127 -16.53 0.56 -6.52
C LEU A 127 -16.59 -0.77 -7.27
N ASN A 128 -15.78 -0.92 -8.33
CA ASN A 128 -15.67 -2.17 -9.09
C ASN A 128 -15.22 -3.33 -8.21
N ASP A 129 -14.17 -3.12 -7.40
CA ASP A 129 -13.71 -4.13 -6.44
C ASP A 129 -14.79 -4.50 -5.42
N PHE A 130 -15.56 -3.53 -4.91
CA PHE A 130 -16.64 -3.76 -3.95
C PHE A 130 -17.78 -4.61 -4.54
N ILE A 131 -18.20 -4.31 -5.77
CA ILE A 131 -19.18 -5.10 -6.50
C ILE A 131 -18.65 -6.53 -6.72
N PHE A 132 -17.38 -6.67 -7.08
CA PHE A 132 -16.75 -7.97 -7.30
C PHE A 132 -16.69 -8.83 -6.02
N VAL A 133 -16.38 -8.22 -4.86
CA VAL A 133 -16.43 -8.92 -3.57
C VAL A 133 -17.84 -9.43 -3.28
N LYS A 134 -18.88 -8.61 -3.49
CA LYS A 134 -20.28 -9.03 -3.32
C LYS A 134 -20.65 -10.23 -4.21
N LYS A 135 -20.26 -10.20 -5.48
CA LYS A 135 -20.49 -11.32 -6.42
C LYS A 135 -19.77 -12.59 -5.95
N THR A 136 -18.56 -12.45 -5.40
CA THR A 136 -17.80 -13.58 -4.84
C THR A 136 -18.53 -14.26 -3.69
N PHE A 137 -19.18 -13.50 -2.79
CA PHE A 137 -19.98 -14.08 -1.71
C PHE A 137 -21.08 -15.01 -2.24
N TYR A 138 -21.84 -14.54 -3.24
CA TYR A 138 -22.91 -15.33 -3.84
C TYR A 138 -22.36 -16.59 -4.53
N TYR A 139 -21.34 -16.44 -5.35
CA TYR A 139 -20.73 -17.56 -6.08
C TYR A 139 -20.11 -18.60 -5.15
N TYR A 140 -19.47 -18.16 -4.06
CA TYR A 140 -18.88 -19.08 -3.09
C TYR A 140 -19.93 -19.88 -2.32
N ARG A 141 -21.08 -19.25 -1.98
CA ARG A 141 -22.20 -19.98 -1.38
C ARG A 141 -22.75 -21.05 -2.31
N GLU A 142 -22.92 -20.73 -3.59
CA GLU A 142 -23.36 -21.71 -4.60
C GLU A 142 -22.37 -22.86 -4.77
N LYS A 143 -21.05 -22.60 -4.67
CA LYS A 143 -20.02 -23.67 -4.66
C LYS A 143 -20.14 -24.58 -3.44
N ILE A 144 -20.28 -24.02 -2.25
CA ILE A 144 -20.45 -24.81 -1.02
C ILE A 144 -21.71 -25.67 -1.09
N LYS A 145 -22.82 -25.14 -1.60
CA LYS A 145 -24.06 -25.92 -1.81
C LYS A 145 -23.87 -27.11 -2.74
N ARG A 146 -22.89 -27.05 -3.65
CA ARG A 146 -22.53 -28.13 -4.59
C ARG A 146 -21.42 -29.04 -4.04
N ASN A 147 -21.10 -28.95 -2.74
CA ASN A 147 -19.99 -29.66 -2.08
C ASN A 147 -18.60 -29.35 -2.66
N ASP A 148 -18.42 -28.19 -3.29
CA ASP A 148 -17.12 -27.68 -3.72
C ASP A 148 -16.60 -26.67 -2.68
N PHE A 149 -15.64 -27.12 -1.86
CA PHE A 149 -15.00 -26.32 -0.81
C PHE A 149 -13.71 -25.63 -1.26
N SER A 150 -13.39 -25.66 -2.57
CA SER A 150 -12.17 -25.03 -3.10
C SER A 150 -12.06 -23.54 -2.76
N VAL A 151 -10.82 -23.08 -2.56
CA VAL A 151 -10.51 -21.68 -2.28
C VAL A 151 -11.13 -20.78 -3.36
N PRO A 152 -11.92 -19.75 -2.99
CA PRO A 152 -12.48 -18.82 -3.96
C PRO A 152 -11.37 -18.18 -4.80
N THR A 153 -11.56 -18.14 -6.13
CA THR A 153 -10.62 -17.49 -7.06
C THR A 153 -10.30 -16.04 -6.67
N TYR A 154 -11.26 -15.35 -6.06
CA TYR A 154 -11.08 -14.03 -5.48
C TYR A 154 -9.96 -13.97 -4.44
N ILE A 155 -9.88 -14.95 -3.53
CA ILE A 155 -8.89 -14.98 -2.45
C ILE A 155 -7.48 -15.23 -3.01
N LYS A 156 -7.34 -16.15 -3.99
CA LYS A 156 -6.06 -16.38 -4.69
C LYS A 156 -5.57 -15.10 -5.37
N ASN A 157 -6.47 -14.42 -6.11
CA ASN A 157 -6.16 -13.15 -6.77
C ASN A 157 -5.87 -12.02 -5.77
N LEU A 158 -6.57 -11.97 -4.64
CA LEU A 158 -6.33 -11.01 -3.58
C LEU A 158 -4.94 -11.20 -2.98
N TYR A 159 -4.55 -12.45 -2.69
CA TYR A 159 -3.25 -12.81 -2.15
C TYR A 159 -2.10 -12.36 -3.07
N LEU A 160 -2.17 -12.74 -4.35
CA LEU A 160 -1.25 -12.27 -5.41
C LEU A 160 -1.17 -10.75 -5.48
N LYS A 161 -2.34 -10.08 -5.49
CA LYS A 161 -2.41 -8.61 -5.53
C LYS A 161 -1.77 -7.98 -4.30
N LEU A 162 -1.91 -8.56 -3.11
CA LEU A 162 -1.32 -8.03 -1.87
C LEU A 162 0.21 -8.07 -1.90
N ILE A 163 0.78 -9.16 -2.41
CA ILE A 163 2.24 -9.34 -2.57
C ILE A 163 2.79 -8.28 -3.53
N LYS A 164 2.25 -8.20 -4.75
CA LYS A 164 2.71 -7.24 -5.77
C LYS A 164 2.54 -5.79 -5.33
N ARG A 165 1.45 -5.50 -4.60
CA ARG A 165 1.16 -4.17 -4.05
C ARG A 165 2.15 -3.77 -2.95
N GLN A 166 2.82 -4.71 -2.29
CA GLN A 166 3.87 -4.41 -1.31
C GLN A 166 5.05 -3.73 -1.96
N ALA A 167 5.70 -4.38 -2.92
CA ALA A 167 6.84 -3.83 -3.64
C ALA A 167 6.52 -2.45 -4.23
N ARG A 168 5.37 -2.33 -4.91
CA ARG A 168 4.92 -1.06 -5.49
C ARG A 168 4.80 0.06 -4.46
N ARG A 169 4.14 -0.19 -3.33
CA ARG A 169 3.94 0.86 -2.31
C ARG A 169 5.23 1.26 -1.62
N THR A 170 6.13 0.30 -1.35
CA THR A 170 7.44 0.59 -0.77
C THR A 170 8.24 1.51 -1.69
N TRP A 171 8.37 1.15 -2.97
CA TRP A 171 9.12 1.97 -3.92
C TRP A 171 8.46 3.31 -4.22
N LEU A 172 7.12 3.39 -4.23
CA LEU A 172 6.42 4.67 -4.34
C LEU A 172 6.74 5.58 -3.15
N VAL A 173 6.70 5.08 -1.92
CA VAL A 173 7.04 5.86 -0.73
C VAL A 173 8.50 6.29 -0.73
N VAL A 174 9.42 5.39 -1.09
CA VAL A 174 10.85 5.72 -1.25
C VAL A 174 11.03 6.83 -2.30
N ALA A 175 10.38 6.70 -3.47
CA ALA A 175 10.45 7.71 -4.52
C ALA A 175 9.88 9.06 -4.06
N LEU A 176 8.74 9.05 -3.38
CA LEU A 176 8.07 10.26 -2.91
C LEU A 176 8.94 10.98 -1.86
N ILE A 177 9.47 10.26 -0.88
CA ILE A 177 10.40 10.83 0.12
C ILE A 177 11.68 11.34 -0.55
N PHE A 178 12.25 10.59 -1.50
CA PHE A 178 13.44 11.01 -2.21
C PHE A 178 13.21 12.30 -3.00
N TYR A 179 12.16 12.37 -3.82
CA TYR A 179 11.87 13.53 -4.65
C TYR A 179 11.43 14.75 -3.83
N LEU A 180 10.56 14.57 -2.83
CA LEU A 180 10.22 15.66 -1.92
C LEU A 180 11.44 16.12 -1.12
N GLY A 181 12.28 15.20 -0.65
CA GLY A 181 13.50 15.53 0.08
C GLY A 181 14.50 16.33 -0.77
N VAL A 182 14.76 15.88 -2.00
CA VAL A 182 15.62 16.62 -2.95
C VAL A 182 15.01 18.00 -3.24
N PHE A 183 13.71 18.09 -3.48
CA PHE A 183 13.02 19.36 -3.68
C PHE A 183 13.17 20.29 -2.47
N THR A 184 12.94 19.80 -1.25
CA THR A 184 13.06 20.58 -0.01
C THR A 184 14.50 21.07 0.20
N LEU A 185 15.51 20.23 -0.07
CA LEU A 185 16.92 20.62 0.04
C LEU A 185 17.31 21.69 -0.98
N ILE A 186 16.90 21.53 -2.24
CA ILE A 186 17.14 22.54 -3.29
C ILE A 186 16.44 23.84 -2.94
N PHE A 187 15.18 23.77 -2.54
CA PHE A 187 14.39 24.93 -2.15
C PHE A 187 15.04 25.66 -0.97
N TRP A 188 15.45 24.93 0.07
CA TRP A 188 16.11 25.52 1.23
C TRP A 188 17.48 26.12 0.89
N GLY A 189 18.26 25.49 0.00
CA GLY A 189 19.57 26.00 -0.42
C GLY A 189 19.50 27.24 -1.31
N ILE A 190 18.45 27.38 -2.11
CA ILE A 190 18.29 28.49 -3.07
C ILE A 190 17.43 29.64 -2.51
N LYS A 191 16.69 29.44 -1.41
CA LYS A 191 15.70 30.41 -0.89
C LYS A 191 16.24 31.83 -0.66
N ASP A 192 17.53 31.96 -0.33
CA ASP A 192 18.19 33.24 -0.05
C ASP A 192 19.23 33.64 -1.13
N GLN A 193 19.34 32.88 -2.22
CA GLN A 193 20.33 33.16 -3.27
C GLN A 193 19.77 34.01 -4.41
N LYS A 194 20.62 34.87 -4.96
CA LYS A 194 20.37 35.60 -6.20
C LYS A 194 21.32 35.08 -7.27
N TRP A 195 20.79 34.58 -8.38
CA TRP A 195 21.59 34.12 -9.52
C TRP A 195 21.35 35.02 -10.73
N GLY A 196 22.23 36.01 -10.92
CA GLY A 196 22.15 36.95 -12.04
C GLY A 196 20.81 37.70 -12.06
N LEU A 197 20.03 37.53 -13.14
CA LEU A 197 18.70 38.14 -13.32
C LEU A 197 17.57 37.41 -12.54
N LEU A 198 17.84 36.21 -12.01
CA LEU A 198 16.88 35.42 -11.23
C LEU A 198 17.03 35.73 -9.73
N ASP A 199 16.15 36.59 -9.23
CA ASP A 199 16.03 36.90 -7.81
C ASP A 199 15.10 35.87 -7.14
N PHE A 200 15.64 34.69 -6.81
CA PHE A 200 14.87 33.63 -6.16
C PHE A 200 14.33 34.05 -4.79
N GLN A 201 15.07 34.91 -4.08
CA GLN A 201 14.58 35.49 -2.82
C GLN A 201 13.26 36.24 -3.03
N LYS A 202 13.18 37.09 -4.06
CA LYS A 202 11.96 37.84 -4.40
C LYS A 202 10.86 36.93 -4.94
N TRP A 203 11.19 35.97 -5.81
CA TRP A 203 10.20 35.04 -6.36
C TRP A 203 9.57 34.14 -5.29
N ILE A 204 10.39 33.65 -4.35
CA ILE A 204 9.95 32.75 -3.28
C ILE A 204 9.17 33.52 -2.20
N HIS A 205 9.62 34.70 -1.77
CA HIS A 205 8.88 35.51 -0.79
C HIS A 205 7.57 36.07 -1.34
N ASN A 206 7.48 36.35 -2.65
CA ASN A 206 6.22 36.73 -3.30
C ASN A 206 5.26 35.53 -3.45
N SER A 207 5.79 34.31 -3.59
CA SER A 207 4.97 33.10 -3.74
C SER A 207 4.52 32.51 -2.40
N PHE A 208 5.32 32.69 -1.34
CA PHE A 208 5.07 32.15 -0.01
C PHE A 208 5.42 33.18 1.06
N ALA A 209 4.44 33.53 1.90
CA ALA A 209 4.59 34.52 2.97
C ALA A 209 5.74 34.20 3.95
N ASN A 210 6.08 32.91 4.14
CA ASN A 210 7.26 32.48 4.90
C ASN A 210 7.86 31.18 4.29
N PRO A 211 9.06 31.25 3.68
CA PRO A 211 9.69 30.08 3.05
C PRO A 211 10.04 28.96 4.04
N ASN A 212 10.37 29.30 5.30
CA ASN A 212 10.71 28.30 6.32
C ASN A 212 9.48 27.48 6.74
N VAL A 213 8.30 28.11 6.77
CA VAL A 213 7.03 27.41 7.06
C VAL A 213 6.73 26.37 5.97
N LEU A 214 7.03 26.68 4.70
CA LEU A 214 6.89 25.72 3.60
C LEU A 214 7.83 24.52 3.76
N VAL A 215 9.10 24.76 4.13
CA VAL A 215 10.05 23.67 4.41
C VAL A 215 9.55 22.77 5.55
N TYR A 216 9.13 23.36 6.67
CA TYR A 216 8.64 22.59 7.82
C TYR A 216 7.35 21.82 7.53
N SER A 217 6.43 22.41 6.76
CA SER A 217 5.20 21.74 6.35
C SER A 217 5.47 20.56 5.40
N ILE A 218 6.40 20.69 4.45
CA ILE A 218 6.82 19.55 3.60
C ILE A 218 7.48 18.45 4.45
N CYS A 219 8.33 18.80 5.41
CA CYS A 219 8.89 17.84 6.37
C CYS A 219 7.78 17.11 7.17
N GLY A 220 6.77 17.85 7.66
CA GLY A 220 5.62 17.27 8.35
C GLY A 220 4.80 16.32 7.45
N ILE A 221 4.63 16.66 6.17
CA ILE A 221 3.97 15.81 5.17
C ILE A 221 4.79 14.52 4.96
N MET A 222 6.11 14.62 4.79
CA MET A 222 6.98 13.45 4.65
C MET A 222 6.89 12.52 5.87
N LEU A 223 6.90 13.06 7.08
CA LEU A 223 6.73 12.30 8.32
C LEU A 223 5.38 11.58 8.36
N THR A 224 4.30 12.27 7.99
CA THR A 224 2.95 11.70 7.91
C THR A 224 2.88 10.54 6.92
N ILE A 225 3.52 10.67 5.76
CA ILE A 225 3.58 9.61 4.74
C ILE A 225 4.28 8.36 5.28
N ILE A 226 5.37 8.53 6.04
CA ILE A 226 6.09 7.42 6.68
C ILE A 226 5.19 6.71 7.71
N LEU A 227 4.51 7.47 8.58
CA LEU A 227 3.60 6.89 9.58
C LEU A 227 2.47 6.08 8.94
N VAL A 228 1.80 6.66 7.92
CA VAL A 228 0.76 5.97 7.16
C VAL A 228 1.30 4.71 6.48
N PHE A 229 2.52 4.76 5.95
CA PHE A 229 3.17 3.62 5.33
C PHE A 229 3.44 2.47 6.32
N ILE A 230 3.89 2.77 7.54
CA ILE A 230 4.12 1.78 8.59
C ILE A 230 2.81 1.09 8.97
N ILE A 231 1.77 1.86 9.29
CA ILE A 231 0.45 1.33 9.67
C ILE A 231 -0.12 0.45 8.54
N ALA A 232 -0.06 0.93 7.30
CA ALA A 232 -0.54 0.19 6.14
C ALA A 232 0.26 -1.10 5.89
N THR A 233 1.54 -1.12 6.24
CA THR A 233 2.40 -2.30 6.11
C THR A 233 2.06 -3.35 7.16
N ILE A 234 1.82 -2.94 8.41
CA ILE A 234 1.39 -3.84 9.49
C ILE A 234 0.05 -4.49 9.15
N TYR A 235 -0.96 -3.69 8.78
CA TYR A 235 -2.29 -4.20 8.44
C TYR A 235 -2.24 -5.22 7.31
N ARG A 236 -1.42 -4.96 6.29
CA ARG A 236 -1.23 -5.88 5.16
C ARG A 236 -0.49 -7.16 5.56
N LYS A 237 0.57 -7.07 6.37
CA LYS A 237 1.31 -8.25 6.83
C LYS A 237 0.38 -9.17 7.61
N LYS A 238 -0.40 -8.61 8.54
CA LYS A 238 -1.47 -9.32 9.25
C LYS A 238 -2.42 -10.03 8.29
N LYS A 239 -2.90 -9.32 7.26
CA LYS A 239 -3.83 -9.89 6.27
C LYS A 239 -3.24 -11.02 5.42
N ILE A 240 -1.96 -10.92 5.02
CA ILE A 240 -1.28 -12.00 4.28
C ILE A 240 -1.16 -13.24 5.17
N THR A 241 -0.74 -13.06 6.42
CA THR A 241 -0.65 -14.14 7.40
C THR A 241 -2.01 -14.79 7.66
N ASP A 242 -3.07 -13.99 7.82
CA ASP A 242 -4.43 -14.49 7.98
C ASP A 242 -4.83 -15.40 6.79
N ILE A 243 -4.63 -14.96 5.54
CA ILE A 243 -4.94 -15.76 4.35
C ILE A 243 -4.13 -17.07 4.33
N GLN A 244 -2.84 -17.02 4.65
CA GLN A 244 -1.97 -18.19 4.65
C GLN A 244 -2.35 -19.21 5.74
N VAL A 245 -2.73 -18.75 6.93
CA VAL A 245 -3.21 -19.62 8.01
C VAL A 245 -4.51 -20.33 7.64
N TYR A 246 -5.40 -19.67 6.89
CA TYR A 246 -6.71 -20.26 6.55
C TYR A 246 -6.71 -21.18 5.34
N PHE A 247 -5.85 -20.93 4.37
CA PHE A 247 -5.89 -21.64 3.08
C PHE A 247 -4.58 -22.36 2.74
N GLY A 248 -3.55 -22.24 3.59
CA GLY A 248 -2.27 -22.93 3.43
C GLY A 248 -1.66 -22.76 2.04
N ASP A 249 -1.04 -23.82 1.54
CA ASP A 249 -0.41 -23.87 0.22
C ASP A 249 -1.41 -23.98 -0.94
N GLU A 250 -2.71 -24.17 -0.68
CA GLU A 250 -3.75 -24.20 -1.74
C GLU A 250 -3.89 -22.85 -2.46
N VAL A 251 -3.47 -21.75 -1.82
CA VAL A 251 -3.47 -20.41 -2.41
C VAL A 251 -2.31 -20.22 -3.36
N MET A 252 -1.11 -20.60 -2.90
CA MET A 252 0.18 -20.39 -3.54
C MET A 252 1.27 -21.07 -2.72
N SER A 253 2.20 -21.77 -3.38
CA SER A 253 3.36 -22.36 -2.70
C SER A 253 4.32 -21.29 -2.17
N TYR A 254 5.08 -21.61 -1.12
CA TYR A 254 6.07 -20.69 -0.56
C TYR A 254 7.15 -20.24 -1.56
N GLU A 255 7.53 -21.13 -2.48
CA GLU A 255 8.50 -20.83 -3.55
C GLU A 255 7.94 -19.81 -4.56
N GLU A 256 6.70 -20.03 -5.03
CA GLU A 256 6.00 -19.10 -5.92
C GLU A 256 5.81 -17.73 -5.25
N PHE A 257 5.47 -17.73 -3.95
CA PHE A 257 5.35 -16.52 -3.16
C PHE A 257 6.64 -15.70 -3.15
N ASN A 258 7.77 -16.35 -2.85
CA ASN A 258 9.07 -15.68 -2.79
C ASN A 258 9.54 -15.21 -4.16
N LYS A 259 9.27 -15.99 -5.22
CA LYS A 259 9.57 -15.62 -6.60
C LYS A 259 8.81 -14.38 -7.03
N GLU A 260 7.49 -14.35 -6.85
CA GLU A 260 6.63 -13.21 -7.22
C GLU A 260 6.98 -11.95 -6.42
N LYS A 261 7.25 -12.11 -5.11
CA LYS A 261 7.72 -11.02 -4.26
C LYS A 261 9.02 -10.43 -4.80
N THR A 262 10.03 -11.26 -5.02
CA THR A 262 11.35 -10.81 -5.47
C THR A 262 11.30 -10.14 -6.84
N ASN A 263 10.54 -10.70 -7.77
CA ASN A 263 10.36 -10.13 -9.11
C ASN A 263 9.72 -8.73 -9.04
N ALA A 264 8.68 -8.58 -8.22
CA ALA A 264 8.04 -7.28 -8.04
C ALA A 264 9.02 -6.25 -7.43
N TYR A 265 9.81 -6.63 -6.44
CA TYR A 265 10.82 -5.73 -5.84
C TYR A 265 11.89 -5.31 -6.85
N LYS A 266 12.43 -6.26 -7.63
CA LYS A 266 13.42 -5.98 -8.67
C LYS A 266 12.88 -5.04 -9.75
N PHE A 267 11.64 -5.27 -10.21
CA PHE A 267 11.02 -4.45 -11.23
C PHE A 267 10.86 -2.99 -10.80
N TRP A 268 10.29 -2.77 -9.60
CA TRP A 268 10.08 -1.42 -9.09
C TRP A 268 11.39 -0.71 -8.71
N ALA A 269 12.40 -1.46 -8.25
CA ALA A 269 13.74 -0.94 -8.03
C ALA A 269 14.34 -0.37 -9.33
N LYS A 270 14.26 -1.14 -10.42
CA LYS A 270 14.77 -0.70 -11.73
C LYS A 270 14.11 0.60 -12.19
N ILE A 271 12.78 0.70 -12.05
CA ILE A 271 12.04 1.92 -12.41
C ILE A 271 12.53 3.11 -11.58
N PHE A 272 12.69 2.94 -10.26
CA PHE A 272 13.18 4.01 -9.39
C PHE A 272 14.58 4.47 -9.80
N PHE A 273 15.54 3.55 -9.95
CA PHE A 273 16.91 3.92 -10.34
C PHE A 273 16.96 4.54 -11.73
N LEU A 274 16.16 4.08 -12.69
CA LEU A 274 16.04 4.70 -14.00
C LEU A 274 15.51 6.14 -13.89
N SER A 275 14.51 6.37 -13.05
CA SER A 275 13.94 7.70 -12.81
C SER A 275 14.96 8.65 -12.17
N VAL A 276 15.76 8.18 -11.22
CA VAL A 276 16.87 8.96 -10.63
C VAL A 276 17.97 9.24 -11.65
N LEU A 277 18.33 8.25 -12.47
CA LEU A 277 19.33 8.39 -13.52
C LEU A 277 18.90 9.47 -14.53
N ILE A 278 17.66 9.43 -15.00
CA ILE A 278 17.11 10.45 -15.92
C ILE A 278 17.20 11.85 -15.29
N LEU A 279 16.81 11.98 -14.01
CA LEU A 279 16.88 13.25 -13.28
C LEU A 279 18.31 13.82 -13.20
N LEU A 280 19.33 12.96 -13.04
CA LEU A 280 20.73 13.38 -12.96
C LEU A 280 21.36 13.63 -14.33
N VAL A 281 21.00 12.81 -15.34
CA VAL A 281 21.60 12.86 -16.68
C VAL A 281 21.14 14.10 -17.45
N ILE A 282 19.87 14.51 -17.34
CA ILE A 282 19.35 15.67 -18.06
C ILE A 282 20.14 16.96 -17.77
N PRO A 283 20.36 17.37 -16.49
CA PRO A 283 21.17 18.53 -16.17
C PRO A 283 22.61 18.45 -16.69
N ILE A 284 23.23 17.27 -16.63
CA ILE A 284 24.60 17.06 -17.11
C ILE A 284 24.68 17.25 -18.64
N ILE A 285 23.72 16.70 -19.39
CA ILE A 285 23.64 16.88 -20.85
C ILE A 285 23.47 18.37 -21.19
N ILE A 286 22.59 19.08 -20.48
CA ILE A 286 22.38 20.52 -20.68
C ILE A 286 23.68 21.29 -20.41
N LEU A 287 24.37 20.99 -19.30
CA LEU A 287 25.67 21.61 -18.98
C LEU A 287 26.73 21.34 -20.03
N LEU A 288 26.81 20.11 -20.57
CA LEU A 288 27.74 19.77 -21.64
C LEU A 288 27.45 20.52 -22.94
N ILE A 289 26.17 20.69 -23.29
CA ILE A 289 25.76 21.48 -24.47
C ILE A 289 26.18 22.94 -24.29
N ILE A 290 25.88 23.55 -23.13
CA ILE A 290 26.27 24.94 -22.83
C ILE A 290 27.79 25.10 -22.88
N ALA A 291 28.55 24.19 -22.23
CA ALA A 291 30.01 24.24 -22.22
C ALA A 291 30.61 24.11 -23.63
N ARG A 292 29.99 23.29 -24.50
CA ARG A 292 30.43 23.12 -25.89
C ARG A 292 30.10 24.32 -26.77
N VAL A 293 28.94 24.94 -26.59
CA VAL A 293 28.56 26.18 -27.29
C VAL A 293 29.48 27.34 -26.87
N ARG A 294 29.79 27.46 -25.56
CA ARG A 294 30.68 28.50 -25.03
C ARG A 294 32.13 28.37 -25.50
N LYS A 295 32.60 27.15 -25.83
CA LYS A 295 33.94 26.94 -26.41
C LYS A 295 34.02 27.23 -27.91
N ARG A 296 32.88 27.39 -28.60
CA ARG A 296 32.81 27.65 -30.05
C ARG A 296 32.66 29.14 -30.39
N ASN A 297 32.19 29.96 -29.44
CA ASN A 297 32.23 31.42 -29.50
C ASN A 297 33.49 31.92 -28.80
#